data_AF-W4RK44-F1
#
_entry.id   AF-W4RK44-F1
#
_cell.length_a   1.000
_cell.length_b   1.000
_cell.length_c   1.000
_cell.angle_alpha   90.00
_cell.angle_beta   90.00
_cell.angle_gamma   90.00
#
_symmetry.space_group_name_H-M   'P 1'
#
loop_
_entity.id
_entity.type
_entity.pdbx_description
1 polymer ?
#
loop_
_entity_poly.entity_id
_entity_poly.type
_entity_poly.pdbx_seq_one_letter_code
_entity_poly.pdbx_strand_id
1 'polypeptide(L)'
;MCRMTDTQFMKAYTIKEVSKKINVPSGTIRQWEKDLAGLLIVPRTKQGARFYTDIEIDQLMKIKQMRDKNLSKEMIRDLLQRHMSSDANSVQSSNENTLAVKTTLPAASPADSSNDFDTFMLEMEQYKENLLEEVKAEIRNGIRKEVLEEVKKEISKGTFTTVKTLSDSIYKTGEKTNEQILVLSETVAKSSEESSERLGTISSELTNVSKGTSEISKNLAKVSKGTTEMFSKLSDSVTKASQSTTDKITKLTESVAKISKGTSEKINALSGSLSNVSKGTSERIASLTSSMTKTSKGTNEKIVKLESTVSKLSSGTNKELSLLAKR
;
A
#
# COMPACT_ATOMS: atom_id res chain seq x y z
N MET A 1 12.75 42.79 11.59
CA MET A 1 14.00 42.06 11.90
C MET A 1 13.63 40.61 12.17
N CYS A 2 14.22 39.66 11.42
CA CYS A 2 14.23 38.21 11.68
C CYS A 2 12.87 37.45 11.60
N ARG A 3 12.73 36.28 10.95
CA ARG A 3 13.72 35.27 10.53
C ARG A 3 13.30 34.65 9.18
N MET A 4 14.25 34.58 8.24
CA MET A 4 14.25 33.53 7.23
C MET A 4 14.20 32.19 7.97
N THR A 5 13.17 31.38 7.71
CA THR A 5 13.24 29.95 8.02
C THR A 5 13.83 29.28 6.81
N ASP A 6 15.10 28.87 6.93
CA ASP A 6 15.72 27.90 6.04
C ASP A 6 14.77 26.74 5.81
N THR A 7 14.26 26.59 4.59
CA THR A 7 13.56 25.39 4.15
C THR A 7 14.58 24.29 3.99
N GLN A 8 15.03 23.75 5.12
CA GLN A 8 15.76 22.49 5.16
C GLN A 8 14.78 21.41 4.72
N PHE A 9 15.08 20.71 3.63
CA PHE A 9 14.31 19.57 3.14
C PHE A 9 14.34 18.45 4.19
N MET A 10 13.46 18.51 5.19
CA MET A 10 13.29 17.43 6.15
C MET A 10 12.60 16.26 5.46
N LYS A 11 13.24 15.09 5.49
CA LYS A 11 12.67 13.87 4.89
C LYS A 11 11.40 13.50 5.66
N ALA A 12 10.28 13.46 4.95
CA ALA A 12 9.01 13.01 5.49
C ALA A 12 8.86 11.50 5.24
N TYR A 13 8.58 10.76 6.30
CA TYR A 13 8.38 9.33 6.31
C TYR A 13 6.91 8.99 6.51
N THR A 14 6.45 7.94 5.83
CA THR A 14 5.12 7.37 6.06
C THR A 14 5.09 6.49 7.31
N ILE A 15 3.91 6.26 7.89
CA ILE A 15 3.77 5.36 9.06
C ILE A 15 4.34 3.95 8.81
N LYS A 16 4.30 3.48 7.55
CA LYS A 16 4.86 2.19 7.15
C LYS A 16 6.38 2.20 7.19
N GLU A 17 7.01 3.29 6.74
CA GLU A 17 8.46 3.46 6.78
C GLU A 17 8.97 3.63 8.21
N VAL A 18 8.26 4.41 9.03
CA VAL A 18 8.58 4.54 10.45
C VAL A 18 8.45 3.20 11.16
N SER A 19 7.36 2.46 10.93
CA SER A 19 7.16 1.12 11.49
C SER A 19 8.33 0.18 11.23
N LYS A 20 8.90 0.23 10.02
CA LYS A 20 10.12 -0.52 9.68
C LYS A 20 11.37 0.02 10.39
N LYS A 21 11.55 1.34 10.45
CA LYS A 21 12.72 1.97 11.09
C LYS A 21 12.81 1.68 12.60
N ILE A 22 11.71 1.78 13.34
CA ILE A 22 11.71 1.57 14.80
C ILE A 22 11.35 0.13 15.22
N ASN A 23 11.05 -0.74 14.25
CA ASN A 23 10.60 -2.12 14.46
C ASN A 23 9.39 -2.23 15.42
N VAL A 24 8.37 -1.40 15.17
CA VAL A 24 7.12 -1.38 15.95
C VAL A 24 5.96 -1.47 14.97
N PRO A 25 4.95 -2.34 15.19
CA PRO A 25 3.80 -2.44 14.30
C PRO A 25 3.08 -1.09 14.13
N SER A 26 2.68 -0.76 12.89
CA SER A 26 2.00 0.50 12.60
C SER A 26 0.72 0.72 13.41
N GLY A 27 0.04 -0.35 13.84
CA GLY A 27 -1.11 -0.27 14.77
C GLY A 27 -0.72 0.21 16.17
N THR A 28 0.42 -0.25 16.68
CA THR A 28 0.97 0.17 17.98
C THR A 28 1.39 1.64 17.96
N ILE A 29 1.96 2.12 16.85
CA ILE A 29 2.31 3.54 16.68
C ILE A 29 1.04 4.43 16.73
N ARG A 30 -0.06 3.97 16.11
CA ARG A 30 -1.36 4.67 16.20
C ARG A 30 -1.93 4.63 17.61
N GLN A 31 -1.74 3.51 18.32
CA GLN A 31 -2.16 3.41 19.71
C GLN A 31 -1.34 4.35 20.59
N TRP A 32 -0.04 4.51 20.34
CA TRP A 32 0.79 5.49 21.04
C TRP A 32 0.37 6.94 20.76
N GLU A 33 0.02 7.27 19.51
CA GLU A 33 -0.57 8.58 19.16
C GLU A 33 -1.85 8.87 19.98
N LYS A 34 -2.71 7.86 20.15
CA LYS A 34 -3.94 7.99 20.96
C LYS A 34 -3.64 8.04 22.46
N ASP A 35 -2.77 7.15 22.93
CA ASP A 35 -2.40 7.03 24.34
C ASP A 35 -1.59 8.23 24.82
N LEU A 36 -0.86 8.95 23.95
CA LEU A 36 -0.03 10.12 24.25
C LEU A 36 -0.54 11.40 23.56
N ALA A 37 -1.84 11.43 23.22
CA ALA A 37 -2.49 12.60 22.66
C ALA A 37 -2.20 13.84 23.51
N GLY A 38 -1.77 14.92 22.84
CA GLY A 38 -1.35 16.19 23.46
C GLY A 38 0.17 16.39 23.58
N LEU A 39 0.97 15.32 23.67
CA LEU A 39 2.44 15.41 23.72
C LEU A 39 3.10 14.99 22.41
N LEU A 40 2.51 14.02 21.70
CA LEU A 40 2.96 13.61 20.37
C LEU A 40 2.04 14.22 19.32
N ILE A 41 2.44 15.34 18.73
CA ILE A 41 1.71 15.97 17.62
C ILE A 41 2.27 15.40 16.33
N VAL A 42 1.54 14.49 15.67
CA VAL A 42 1.94 13.94 14.37
C VAL A 42 1.47 14.91 13.27
N PRO A 43 2.38 15.51 12.50
CA PRO A 43 2.03 16.39 11.40
C PRO A 43 1.14 15.70 10.36
N ARG A 44 0.18 16.46 9.82
CA ARG A 44 -0.76 15.99 8.79
C ARG A 44 -0.51 16.74 7.49
N THR A 45 -0.56 16.04 6.36
CA THR A 45 -0.50 16.67 5.03
C THR A 45 -1.78 17.47 4.78
N LYS A 46 -1.78 18.32 3.74
CA LYS A 46 -2.99 19.03 3.27
C LYS A 46 -4.16 18.09 2.93
N GLN A 47 -3.88 16.81 2.69
CA GLN A 47 -4.86 15.74 2.42
C GLN A 47 -5.20 14.91 3.66
N GLY A 48 -4.72 15.28 4.85
CA GLY A 48 -5.02 14.61 6.13
C GLY A 48 -4.21 13.34 6.42
N ALA A 49 -3.26 12.97 5.56
CA ALA A 49 -2.37 11.83 5.77
C ALA A 49 -1.31 12.16 6.84
N ARG A 50 -0.97 11.19 7.69
CA ARG A 50 0.10 11.32 8.70
C ARG A 50 1.47 11.23 8.03
N PHE A 51 2.36 12.15 8.36
CA PHE A 51 3.78 12.05 8.02
C PHE A 51 4.63 12.28 9.26
N TYR A 52 5.81 11.67 9.27
CA TYR A 52 6.75 11.73 10.39
C TYR A 52 8.09 12.25 9.87
N THR A 53 8.66 13.22 10.54
CA THR A 53 10.03 13.68 10.30
C THR A 53 10.98 12.98 11.28
N ASP A 54 12.27 13.26 11.18
CA ASP A 54 13.25 12.71 12.10
C ASP A 54 12.98 13.09 13.58
N ILE A 55 12.32 14.24 13.82
CA ILE A 55 11.93 14.69 15.16
C ILE A 55 10.87 13.74 15.77
N GLU A 56 9.79 13.45 15.04
CA GLU A 56 8.76 12.54 15.55
C GLU A 56 9.28 11.10 15.66
N ILE A 57 10.23 10.69 14.80
CA ILE A 57 10.86 9.37 14.88
C ILE A 57 11.69 9.24 16.16
N ASP A 58 12.46 10.26 16.53
CA ASP A 58 13.24 10.26 17.78
C ASP A 58 12.33 10.21 19.02
N GLN A 59 11.26 10.99 19.02
CA GLN A 59 10.23 10.92 20.07
C GLN A 59 9.61 9.52 20.19
N LEU A 60 9.27 8.90 19.07
CA LEU A 60 8.76 7.52 19.04
C LEU A 60 9.80 6.50 19.53
N MET A 61 11.08 6.74 19.26
CA MET A 61 12.17 5.89 19.77
C MET A 61 12.30 6.01 21.29
N LYS A 62 12.20 7.22 21.84
CA LYS A 62 12.20 7.44 23.29
C LYS A 62 10.99 6.77 23.95
N ILE A 63 9.80 6.90 23.35
CA ILE A 63 8.56 6.22 23.80
C ILE A 63 8.74 4.70 23.80
N LYS A 64 9.34 4.14 22.75
CA LYS A 64 9.67 2.71 22.68
C LYS A 64 10.55 2.28 23.84
N GLN A 65 11.66 2.98 24.09
CA GLN A 65 12.57 2.65 25.19
C GLN A 65 11.89 2.67 26.56
N MET A 66 10.95 3.60 26.79
CA MET A 66 10.21 3.66 28.05
C MET A 66 9.16 2.55 28.17
N ARG A 67 8.47 2.21 27.08
CA ARG A 67 7.54 1.06 27.04
C ARG A 67 8.25 -0.27 27.23
N ASP A 68 9.44 -0.44 26.65
CA ASP A 68 10.27 -1.64 26.83
C ASP A 68 10.73 -1.81 28.30
N LYS A 69 10.83 -0.69 29.04
CA LYS A 69 11.09 -0.67 30.50
C LYS A 69 9.83 -0.85 31.35
N ASN A 70 8.69 -1.26 30.77
CA ASN A 70 7.39 -1.45 31.43
C ASN A 70 6.87 -0.21 32.19
N LEU A 71 7.24 0.99 31.76
CA LEU A 71 6.70 2.21 32.35
C LEU A 71 5.22 2.36 31.97
N SER A 72 4.38 2.76 32.94
CA SER A 72 2.96 3.01 32.71
C SER A 72 2.77 4.20 31.76
N LYS A 73 1.65 4.22 31.04
CA LYS A 73 1.32 5.29 30.09
C LYS A 73 1.27 6.68 30.76
N GLU A 74 0.92 6.75 32.04
CA GLU A 74 0.91 7.96 32.87
C GLU A 74 2.33 8.43 33.20
N MET A 75 3.21 7.51 33.60
CA MET A 75 4.62 7.82 33.92
C MET A 75 5.38 8.27 32.66
N ILE A 76 5.07 7.66 31.51
CA ILE A 76 5.63 8.04 30.21
C ILE A 76 5.22 9.47 29.84
N ARG A 77 3.95 9.86 30.09
CA ARG A 77 3.49 11.24 29.87
C ARG A 77 4.25 12.24 30.73
N ASP A 78 4.32 11.98 32.03
CA ASP A 78 4.96 12.86 33.01
C ASP A 78 6.47 13.03 32.72
N LEU A 79 7.15 11.94 32.36
CA LEU A 79 8.57 11.99 32.01
C LEU A 79 8.83 12.72 30.68
N LEU A 80 7.98 12.54 29.65
CA LEU A 80 8.08 13.31 28.40
C LEU A 80 7.88 14.80 28.63
N GLN A 81 6.90 15.16 29.47
CA GLN A 81 6.59 16.55 29.81
C GLN A 81 7.75 17.23 30.56
N ARG A 82 8.36 16.51 31.51
CA ARG A 82 9.52 17.00 32.26
C ARG A 82 10.75 17.16 31.36
N HIS A 83 11.00 16.22 30.46
CA HIS A 83 12.18 16.26 29.59
C HIS A 83 12.10 17.37 28.52
N MET A 84 10.90 17.78 28.10
CA MET A 84 10.69 18.96 27.26
C MET A 84 10.85 20.29 28.02
N SER A 85 10.77 20.26 29.35
CA SER A 85 10.91 21.44 30.22
C SER A 85 12.33 21.59 30.80
N SER A 86 13.14 20.53 30.79
CA SER A 86 14.43 20.45 31.51
C SER A 86 15.65 20.86 30.69
N ASP A 87 15.53 21.16 29.40
CA ASP A 87 16.65 21.61 28.54
C ASP A 87 17.03 23.09 28.76
N ALA A 88 16.54 23.74 29.82
CA ALA A 88 16.68 25.19 30.03
C ALA A 88 17.57 25.64 31.21
N ASN A 89 18.16 24.78 32.05
CA ASN A 89 19.01 25.30 33.14
C ASN A 89 19.94 24.27 33.82
N SER A 90 21.27 24.47 33.72
CA SER A 90 22.23 24.34 34.86
C SER A 90 23.70 24.52 34.43
N VAL A 91 24.34 25.61 34.87
CA VAL A 91 25.81 25.71 35.05
C VAL A 91 26.09 26.45 36.37
N GLN A 92 27.15 26.00 37.06
CA GLN A 92 27.97 26.65 38.10
C GLN A 92 27.64 26.37 39.58
N SER A 93 28.68 25.98 40.34
CA SER A 93 29.20 26.85 41.40
C SER A 93 30.64 26.48 41.80
N SER A 94 31.43 27.52 41.99
CA SER A 94 32.86 27.61 42.30
C SER A 94 33.14 27.76 43.81
N ASN A 95 34.41 27.50 44.15
CA ASN A 95 35.08 27.62 45.45
C ASN A 95 35.20 29.05 45.99
N GLU A 96 35.44 29.19 47.31
CA GLU A 96 36.32 30.22 47.87
C GLU A 96 36.81 29.85 49.29
N ASN A 97 38.07 30.18 49.62
CA ASN A 97 38.69 30.06 50.94
C ASN A 97 39.60 31.28 51.16
N THR A 98 39.63 31.88 52.36
CA THR A 98 40.31 33.16 52.65
C THR A 98 41.31 33.07 53.82
N LEU A 99 42.41 33.81 53.66
CA LEU A 99 43.58 34.08 54.51
C LEU A 99 43.26 34.65 55.91
N ALA A 100 44.19 34.50 56.88
CA ALA A 100 45.02 35.60 57.42
C ALA A 100 45.89 35.21 58.64
N VAL A 101 47.08 35.81 58.71
CA VAL A 101 48.15 35.61 59.70
C VAL A 101 48.66 36.99 60.16
N LYS A 102 48.89 37.12 61.48
CA LYS A 102 50.05 37.74 62.17
C LYS A 102 50.09 39.20 62.71
N THR A 103 50.63 39.23 63.95
CA THR A 103 51.62 40.14 64.61
C THR A 103 51.16 41.51 65.10
N THR A 104 51.50 41.88 66.35
CA THR A 104 52.70 42.66 66.73
C THR A 104 52.88 42.84 68.25
N LEU A 105 54.16 42.81 68.67
CA LEU A 105 54.81 43.19 69.94
C LEU A 105 54.93 44.75 70.06
N PRO A 106 55.77 45.37 70.92
CA PRO A 106 56.11 45.23 72.36
C PRO A 106 56.13 46.63 73.09
N ALA A 107 56.51 46.71 74.37
CA ALA A 107 57.10 47.93 74.96
C ALA A 107 57.89 47.64 76.27
N ALA A 108 59.09 48.22 76.38
CA ALA A 108 60.01 48.22 77.54
C ALA A 108 59.76 49.46 78.44
N SER A 109 60.07 49.47 79.75
CA SER A 109 61.32 49.93 80.44
C SER A 109 60.91 50.55 81.82
N PRO A 110 61.77 51.03 82.76
CA PRO A 110 63.01 50.54 83.42
C PRO A 110 63.03 50.74 84.97
N ALA A 111 64.23 50.59 85.59
CA ALA A 111 64.73 51.04 86.91
C ALA A 111 64.74 49.97 88.02
N ASP A 112 65.75 49.78 88.90
CA ASP A 112 66.98 50.50 89.22
C ASP A 112 67.96 49.58 90.02
N SER A 113 69.26 49.81 89.85
CA SER A 113 70.44 49.47 90.68
C SER A 113 70.54 48.17 91.53
N SER A 114 71.47 47.25 91.16
CA SER A 114 72.75 47.10 91.87
C SER A 114 73.66 46.00 91.27
N ASN A 115 74.94 46.34 91.14
CA ASN A 115 76.13 45.48 91.07
C ASN A 115 76.70 45.16 89.68
N ASP A 116 78.00 45.42 89.55
CA ASP A 116 78.94 45.14 88.46
C ASP A 116 78.97 43.67 87.96
N PHE A 117 78.16 42.80 88.57
CA PHE A 117 77.85 41.45 88.09
C PHE A 117 76.65 41.44 87.13
N ASP A 118 75.68 42.34 87.30
CA ASP A 118 74.51 42.50 86.43
C ASP A 118 74.90 43.01 85.05
N THR A 119 75.91 43.87 84.94
CA THR A 119 76.41 44.35 83.63
C THR A 119 77.09 43.24 82.84
N PHE A 120 77.91 42.42 83.51
CA PHE A 120 78.53 41.23 82.89
C PHE A 120 77.49 40.14 82.59
N MET A 121 76.52 39.93 83.47
CA MET A 121 75.39 39.03 83.21
C MET A 121 74.54 39.55 82.05
N LEU A 122 74.33 40.87 81.92
CA LEU A 122 73.60 41.48 80.81
C LEU A 122 74.35 41.34 79.49
N GLU A 123 75.66 41.56 79.47
CA GLU A 123 76.51 41.31 78.28
C GLU A 123 76.57 39.82 77.92
N MET A 124 76.61 38.92 78.92
CA MET A 124 76.55 37.48 78.71
C MET A 124 75.15 37.02 78.26
N GLU A 125 74.08 37.64 78.77
CA GLU A 125 72.69 37.39 78.34
C GLU A 125 72.49 37.89 76.91
N GLN A 126 73.06 39.04 76.56
CA GLN A 126 73.02 39.61 75.22
C GLN A 126 73.86 38.78 74.24
N TYR A 127 75.03 38.29 74.64
CA TYR A 127 75.81 37.33 73.85
C TYR A 127 75.07 36.00 73.68
N LYS A 128 74.43 35.50 74.74
CA LYS A 128 73.59 34.30 74.70
C LYS A 128 72.37 34.50 73.80
N GLU A 129 71.72 35.65 73.82
CA GLU A 129 70.60 35.98 72.93
C GLU A 129 71.05 36.14 71.48
N ASN A 130 72.20 36.76 71.24
CA ASN A 130 72.75 36.93 69.89
C ASN A 130 73.21 35.58 69.30
N LEU A 131 73.87 34.73 70.10
CA LEU A 131 74.25 33.36 69.72
C LEU A 131 73.00 32.48 69.54
N LEU A 132 71.99 32.61 70.40
CA LEU A 132 70.70 31.94 70.21
C LEU A 132 70.00 32.44 68.95
N GLU A 133 70.05 33.73 68.61
CA GLU A 133 69.48 34.24 67.37
C GLU A 133 70.25 33.72 66.15
N GLU A 134 71.57 33.72 66.19
CA GLU A 134 72.42 33.21 65.11
C GLU A 134 72.23 31.71 64.92
N VAL A 135 72.28 30.92 66.00
CA VAL A 135 71.99 29.48 65.98
C VAL A 135 70.54 29.23 65.54
N LYS A 136 69.56 30.02 66.00
CA LYS A 136 68.16 29.88 65.58
C LYS A 136 67.93 30.35 64.15
N ALA A 137 68.72 31.28 63.62
CA ALA A 137 68.68 31.71 62.23
C ALA A 137 69.33 30.66 61.34
N GLU A 138 70.47 30.09 61.75
CA GLU A 138 71.19 29.03 61.06
C GLU A 138 70.38 27.73 61.06
N ILE A 139 69.81 27.32 62.19
CA ILE A 139 68.89 26.18 62.29
C ILE A 139 67.66 26.42 61.40
N ARG A 140 67.06 27.61 61.43
CA ARG A 140 65.84 27.89 60.67
C ARG A 140 66.11 28.01 59.17
N ASN A 141 67.26 28.53 58.76
CA ASN A 141 67.68 28.57 57.36
C ASN A 141 68.15 27.21 56.86
N GLY A 142 68.90 26.45 57.66
CA GLY A 142 69.32 25.07 57.39
C GLY A 142 68.11 24.17 57.17
N ILE A 143 67.18 24.14 58.14
CA ILE A 143 65.94 23.34 58.04
C ILE A 143 65.11 23.79 56.85
N ARG A 144 64.89 25.10 56.63
CA ARG A 144 64.10 25.55 55.48
C ARG A 144 64.73 25.16 54.16
N LYS A 145 66.04 25.28 54.02
CA LYS A 145 66.76 24.98 52.79
C LYS A 145 66.78 23.48 52.52
N GLU A 146 67.03 22.66 53.53
CA GLU A 146 66.99 21.20 53.44
C GLU A 146 65.59 20.69 53.12
N VAL A 147 64.57 21.14 53.86
CA VAL A 147 63.16 20.78 53.60
C VAL A 147 62.72 21.29 52.22
N LEU A 148 63.11 22.49 51.79
CA LEU A 148 62.80 22.97 50.44
C LEU A 148 63.43 22.11 49.36
N GLU A 149 64.71 21.76 49.49
CA GLU A 149 65.41 20.94 48.50
C GLU A 149 64.84 19.52 48.47
N GLU A 150 64.48 18.94 49.61
CA GLU A 150 63.89 17.61 49.68
C GLU A 150 62.45 17.58 49.15
N VAL A 151 61.61 18.56 49.51
CA VAL A 151 60.27 18.73 48.94
C VAL A 151 60.34 18.99 47.45
N LYS A 152 61.27 19.84 46.97
CA LYS A 152 61.47 20.10 45.55
C LYS A 152 61.92 18.85 44.81
N LYS A 153 62.82 18.05 45.40
CA LYS A 153 63.27 16.77 44.85
C LYS A 153 62.13 15.76 44.77
N GLU A 154 61.32 15.63 45.81
CA GLU A 154 60.19 14.70 45.85
C GLU A 154 59.07 15.13 44.90
N ILE A 155 58.75 16.43 44.84
CA ILE A 155 57.83 17.01 43.85
C ILE A 155 58.34 16.79 42.44
N SER A 156 59.63 17.04 42.18
CA SER A 156 60.22 16.81 40.85
C SER A 156 60.16 15.35 40.46
N LYS A 157 60.43 14.44 41.40
CA LYS A 157 60.38 13.00 41.16
C LYS A 157 58.95 12.51 40.93
N GLY A 158 57.99 12.96 41.74
CA GLY A 158 56.56 12.65 41.58
C GLY A 158 55.94 13.24 40.32
N THR A 159 56.34 14.46 39.93
CA THR A 159 55.93 15.09 38.67
C THR A 159 56.53 14.35 37.48
N PHE A 160 57.81 13.97 37.56
CA PHE A 160 58.46 13.21 36.50
C PHE A 160 57.79 11.85 36.27
N THR A 161 57.47 11.10 37.33
CA THR A 161 56.79 9.81 37.20
C THR A 161 55.38 9.95 36.62
N THR A 162 54.58 10.90 37.12
CA THR A 162 53.22 11.12 36.61
C THR A 162 53.20 11.57 35.15
N VAL A 163 54.06 12.53 34.77
CA VAL A 163 54.20 12.98 33.38
C VAL A 163 54.71 11.85 32.49
N LYS A 164 55.68 11.06 32.95
CA LYS A 164 56.18 9.91 32.20
C LYS A 164 55.10 8.86 31.97
N THR A 165 54.35 8.47 33.00
CA THR A 165 53.25 7.49 32.88
C THR A 165 52.14 8.01 31.96
N LEU A 166 51.81 9.30 32.05
CA LEU A 166 50.82 9.92 31.17
C LEU A 166 51.33 9.97 29.73
N SER A 167 52.58 10.35 29.52
CA SER A 167 53.26 10.36 28.21
C SER A 167 53.24 8.97 27.58
N ASP A 168 53.71 7.95 28.30
CA ASP A 168 53.74 6.56 27.82
C ASP A 168 52.33 6.07 27.45
N SER A 169 51.32 6.42 28.25
CA SER A 169 49.92 6.08 27.97
C SER A 169 49.38 6.78 26.73
N ILE A 170 49.72 8.07 26.53
CA ILE A 170 49.35 8.84 25.34
C ILE A 170 50.02 8.26 24.09
N TYR A 171 51.32 7.95 24.15
CA TYR A 171 52.04 7.31 23.05
C TYR A 171 51.43 5.95 22.69
N LYS A 172 51.21 5.08 23.68
CA LYS A 172 50.61 3.75 23.49
C LYS A 172 49.19 3.85 22.93
N THR A 173 48.41 4.80 23.41
CA THR A 173 47.05 5.04 22.92
C THR A 173 47.08 5.58 21.50
N GLY A 174 47.98 6.53 21.20
CA GLY A 174 48.18 7.11 19.87
C GLY A 174 48.51 6.05 18.82
N GLU A 175 49.46 5.17 19.12
CA GLU A 175 49.82 4.01 18.29
C GLU A 175 48.60 3.11 18.03
N LYS A 176 47.87 2.74 19.10
CA LYS A 176 46.67 1.91 18.98
C LYS A 176 45.55 2.57 18.19
N THR A 177 45.31 3.87 18.35
CA THR A 177 44.34 4.60 17.53
C THR A 177 44.76 4.64 16.07
N ASN A 178 46.04 4.79 15.77
CA ASN A 178 46.53 4.82 14.39
C ASN A 178 46.34 3.45 13.70
N GLU A 179 46.63 2.35 14.40
CA GLU A 179 46.35 0.99 13.93
C GLU A 179 44.86 0.79 13.65
N GLN A 180 43.98 1.23 14.56
CA GLN A 180 42.53 1.10 14.37
C GLN A 180 42.01 1.92 13.19
N ILE A 181 42.55 3.13 12.99
CA ILE A 181 42.20 3.98 11.84
C ILE A 181 42.62 3.30 10.54
N LEU A 182 43.80 2.68 10.48
CA LEU A 182 44.26 1.93 9.31
C LEU A 182 43.35 0.75 8.98
N VAL A 183 43.04 -0.09 9.96
CA VAL A 183 42.15 -1.25 9.77
C VAL A 183 40.75 -0.81 9.35
N LEU A 184 40.23 0.26 9.95
CA LEU A 184 38.93 0.81 9.59
C LEU A 184 38.94 1.34 8.15
N SER A 185 39.99 2.05 7.74
CA SER A 185 40.15 2.55 6.37
C SER A 185 40.20 1.42 5.36
N GLU A 186 40.94 0.35 5.64
CA GLU A 186 41.00 -0.85 4.78
C GLU A 186 39.64 -1.54 4.69
N THR A 187 38.94 -1.68 5.82
CA THR A 187 37.59 -2.27 5.87
C THR A 187 36.59 -1.45 5.06
N VAL A 188 36.65 -0.13 5.16
CA VAL A 188 35.80 0.79 4.38
C VAL A 188 36.14 0.69 2.89
N ALA A 189 37.42 0.67 2.53
CA ALA A 189 37.84 0.53 1.12
C ALA A 189 37.33 -0.79 0.53
N LYS A 190 37.54 -1.91 1.22
CA LYS A 190 37.07 -3.24 0.80
C LYS A 190 35.54 -3.30 0.67
N SER A 191 34.82 -2.76 1.67
CA SER A 191 33.35 -2.71 1.63
C SER A 191 32.83 -1.82 0.49
N SER A 192 33.52 -0.73 0.19
CA SER A 192 33.21 0.16 -0.93
C SER A 192 33.44 -0.53 -2.27
N GLU A 193 34.52 -1.29 -2.41
CA GLU A 193 34.84 -2.06 -3.61
C GLU A 193 33.79 -3.14 -3.88
N GLU A 194 33.47 -3.97 -2.88
CA GLU A 194 32.40 -4.98 -2.99
C GLU A 194 31.04 -4.34 -3.34
N SER A 195 30.73 -3.18 -2.77
CA SER A 195 29.50 -2.45 -3.08
C SER A 195 29.48 -1.95 -4.52
N SER A 196 30.61 -1.46 -5.03
CA SER A 196 30.75 -1.01 -6.42
C SER A 196 30.60 -2.16 -7.41
N GLU A 197 31.23 -3.31 -7.13
CA GLU A 197 31.07 -4.52 -7.94
C GLU A 197 29.62 -4.98 -8.01
N ARG A 198 28.94 -5.05 -6.85
CA ARG A 198 27.52 -5.41 -6.77
C ARG A 198 26.62 -4.41 -7.49
N LEU A 199 26.93 -3.11 -7.41
CA LEU A 199 26.20 -2.09 -8.16
C LEU A 199 26.42 -2.25 -9.68
N GLY A 200 27.64 -2.62 -10.09
CA GLY A 200 27.96 -2.92 -11.49
C GLY A 200 27.18 -4.11 -12.04
N THR A 201 27.13 -5.23 -11.29
CA THR A 201 26.37 -6.42 -11.70
C THR A 201 24.88 -6.13 -11.77
N ILE A 202 24.31 -5.48 -10.75
CA ILE A 202 22.90 -5.07 -10.73
C ILE A 202 22.59 -4.13 -11.91
N SER A 203 23.47 -3.18 -12.21
CA SER A 203 23.30 -2.27 -13.34
C SER A 203 23.26 -3.03 -14.67
N SER A 204 24.18 -3.97 -14.88
CA SER A 204 24.20 -4.84 -16.06
C SER A 204 22.91 -5.65 -16.18
N GLU A 205 22.48 -6.33 -15.11
CA GLU A 205 21.23 -7.08 -15.07
C GLU A 205 20.02 -6.19 -15.38
N LEU A 206 19.96 -5.00 -14.79
CA LEU A 206 18.88 -4.04 -15.02
C LEU A 206 18.84 -3.59 -16.49
N THR A 207 19.99 -3.34 -17.13
CA THR A 207 20.03 -2.99 -18.56
C THR A 207 19.53 -4.13 -19.44
N ASN A 208 19.85 -5.39 -19.11
CA ASN A 208 19.38 -6.55 -19.84
C ASN A 208 17.88 -6.76 -19.66
N VAL A 209 17.37 -6.63 -18.43
CA VAL A 209 15.92 -6.68 -18.15
C VAL A 209 15.18 -5.56 -18.87
N SER A 210 15.73 -4.35 -18.92
CA SER A 210 15.14 -3.21 -19.63
C SER A 210 15.07 -3.47 -21.14
N LYS A 211 16.14 -4.00 -21.74
CA LYS A 211 16.15 -4.39 -23.16
C LYS A 211 15.11 -5.47 -23.46
N GLY A 212 15.07 -6.54 -22.67
CA GLY A 212 14.07 -7.60 -22.81
C GLY A 212 12.64 -7.08 -22.68
N THR A 213 12.40 -6.20 -21.72
CA THR A 213 11.08 -5.55 -21.53
C THR A 213 10.66 -4.72 -22.74
N SER A 214 11.60 -3.97 -23.33
CA SER A 214 11.34 -3.19 -24.55
C SER A 214 11.02 -4.07 -25.76
N GLU A 215 11.74 -5.19 -25.92
CA GLU A 215 11.46 -6.15 -26.99
C GLU A 215 10.11 -6.83 -26.82
N ILE A 216 9.77 -7.25 -25.59
CA ILE A 216 8.45 -7.82 -25.26
C ILE A 216 7.35 -6.81 -25.58
N SER A 217 7.51 -5.55 -25.21
CA SER A 217 6.54 -4.48 -25.52
C SER A 217 6.33 -4.32 -27.03
N LYS A 218 7.42 -4.33 -27.82
CA LYS A 218 7.35 -4.26 -29.28
C LYS A 218 6.63 -5.46 -29.89
N ASN A 219 6.93 -6.67 -29.40
CA ASN A 219 6.29 -7.90 -29.87
C ASN A 219 4.80 -7.91 -29.50
N LEU A 220 4.45 -7.49 -28.28
CA LEU A 220 3.07 -7.38 -27.83
C LEU A 220 2.28 -6.40 -28.69
N ALA A 221 2.85 -5.24 -29.02
CA ALA A 221 2.24 -4.27 -29.92
C ALA A 221 2.02 -4.85 -31.34
N LYS A 222 2.99 -5.58 -31.87
CA LYS A 222 2.88 -6.24 -33.19
C LYS A 222 1.79 -7.31 -33.20
N VAL A 223 1.73 -8.15 -32.16
CA VAL A 223 0.69 -9.18 -32.00
C VAL A 223 -0.67 -8.53 -31.87
N SER A 224 -0.82 -7.53 -31.00
CA SER A 224 -2.09 -6.81 -30.80
C SER A 224 -2.61 -6.19 -32.12
N LYS A 225 -1.73 -5.56 -32.90
CA LYS A 225 -2.08 -5.03 -34.21
C LYS A 225 -2.53 -6.12 -35.18
N GLY A 226 -1.76 -7.22 -35.29
CA GLY A 226 -2.11 -8.35 -36.16
C GLY A 226 -3.44 -9.00 -35.77
N THR A 227 -3.69 -9.19 -34.48
CA THR A 227 -4.96 -9.70 -33.95
C THR A 227 -6.12 -8.78 -34.31
N THR A 228 -5.97 -7.47 -34.15
CA THR A 228 -7.00 -6.48 -34.51
C THR A 228 -7.33 -6.51 -36.00
N GLU A 229 -6.30 -6.59 -36.86
CA GLU A 229 -6.49 -6.71 -38.31
C GLU A 229 -7.20 -8.02 -38.70
N MET A 230 -6.85 -9.15 -38.07
CA MET A 230 -7.53 -10.42 -38.29
C MET A 230 -9.00 -10.38 -37.85
N PHE A 231 -9.29 -9.81 -36.68
CA PHE A 231 -10.67 -9.64 -36.21
C PHE A 231 -11.49 -8.75 -37.15
N SER A 232 -10.91 -7.66 -37.66
CA SER A 232 -11.58 -6.80 -38.64
C SER A 232 -11.95 -7.59 -39.91
N LYS A 233 -10.99 -8.31 -40.49
CA LYS A 233 -11.22 -9.12 -41.71
C LYS A 233 -12.26 -10.21 -41.49
N LEU A 234 -12.23 -10.86 -40.31
CA LEU A 234 -13.21 -11.86 -39.94
C LEU A 234 -14.60 -11.25 -39.80
N SER A 235 -14.71 -10.10 -39.12
CA SER A 235 -15.97 -9.35 -38.98
C SER A 235 -16.56 -8.97 -40.34
N ASP A 236 -15.74 -8.47 -41.26
CA ASP A 236 -16.16 -8.13 -42.62
C ASP A 236 -16.67 -9.37 -43.38
N SER A 237 -15.95 -10.48 -43.25
CA SER A 237 -16.31 -11.75 -43.91
C SER A 237 -17.63 -12.31 -43.37
N VAL A 238 -17.81 -12.31 -42.04
CA VAL A 238 -19.05 -12.74 -41.39
C VAL A 238 -20.21 -11.82 -41.76
N THR A 239 -19.99 -10.51 -41.80
CA THR A 239 -21.02 -9.53 -42.22
C THR A 239 -21.45 -9.78 -43.66
N LYS A 240 -20.50 -9.93 -44.59
CA LYS A 240 -20.78 -10.21 -46.00
C LYS A 240 -21.51 -11.54 -46.20
N ALA A 241 -21.10 -12.60 -45.49
CA ALA A 241 -21.76 -13.90 -45.53
C ALA A 241 -23.20 -13.84 -44.98
N SER A 242 -23.41 -13.07 -43.90
CA SER A 242 -24.72 -12.88 -43.27
C SER A 242 -25.66 -12.08 -44.18
N GLN A 243 -25.15 -11.02 -44.82
CA GLN A 243 -25.91 -10.23 -45.79
C GLN A 243 -26.34 -11.09 -46.98
N SER A 244 -25.41 -11.84 -47.58
CA SER A 244 -25.69 -12.74 -48.71
C SER A 244 -26.72 -13.82 -48.36
N THR A 245 -26.62 -14.37 -47.14
CA THR A 245 -27.61 -15.34 -46.63
C THR A 245 -28.98 -14.68 -46.47
N THR A 246 -29.03 -13.49 -45.90
CA THR A 246 -30.27 -12.71 -45.75
C THR A 246 -30.91 -12.46 -47.10
N ASP A 247 -30.14 -12.03 -48.11
CA ASP A 247 -30.62 -11.77 -49.47
C ASP A 247 -31.16 -13.05 -50.16
N LYS A 248 -30.57 -14.21 -49.87
CA LYS A 248 -31.09 -15.50 -50.38
C LYS A 248 -32.38 -15.89 -49.69
N ILE A 249 -32.47 -15.68 -48.37
CA ILE A 249 -33.68 -15.96 -47.60
C ILE A 249 -34.82 -15.07 -48.09
N THR A 250 -34.60 -13.76 -48.28
CA THR A 250 -35.64 -12.85 -48.78
C THR A 250 -36.17 -13.27 -50.16
N LYS A 251 -35.28 -13.58 -51.11
CA LYS A 251 -35.68 -14.10 -52.43
C LYS A 251 -36.47 -15.40 -52.34
N LEU A 252 -36.08 -16.29 -51.44
CA LEU A 252 -36.80 -17.55 -51.21
C LEU A 252 -38.19 -17.28 -50.62
N THR A 253 -38.29 -16.40 -49.62
CA THR A 253 -39.56 -15.96 -49.02
C THR A 253 -40.50 -15.39 -50.07
N GLU A 254 -40.01 -14.53 -50.96
CA GLU A 254 -40.79 -13.98 -52.08
C GLU A 254 -41.27 -15.06 -53.05
N SER A 255 -40.39 -16.00 -53.40
CA SER A 255 -40.72 -17.11 -54.29
C SER A 255 -41.80 -18.03 -53.70
N VAL A 256 -41.66 -18.38 -52.42
CA VAL A 256 -42.66 -19.16 -51.68
C VAL A 256 -43.99 -18.42 -51.59
N ALA A 257 -43.97 -17.11 -51.31
CA ALA A 257 -45.18 -16.30 -51.26
C ALA A 257 -45.90 -16.26 -52.63
N LYS A 258 -45.15 -16.10 -53.73
CA LYS A 258 -45.71 -16.11 -55.10
C LYS A 258 -46.32 -17.46 -55.46
N ILE A 259 -45.64 -18.57 -55.13
CA ILE A 259 -46.15 -19.93 -55.37
C ILE A 259 -47.41 -20.17 -54.53
N SER A 260 -47.38 -19.83 -53.24
CA SER A 260 -48.53 -19.97 -52.34
C SER A 260 -49.76 -19.22 -52.86
N LYS A 261 -49.58 -17.96 -53.29
CA LYS A 261 -50.64 -17.15 -53.89
C LYS A 261 -51.20 -17.79 -55.17
N GLY A 262 -50.34 -18.18 -56.11
CA GLY A 262 -50.77 -18.79 -57.37
C GLY A 262 -51.46 -20.14 -57.19
N THR A 263 -51.01 -20.95 -56.23
CA THR A 263 -51.68 -22.22 -55.87
C THR A 263 -53.05 -21.96 -55.27
N SER A 264 -53.18 -20.99 -54.35
CA SER A 264 -54.46 -20.59 -53.77
C SER A 264 -55.45 -20.10 -54.84
N GLU A 265 -55.01 -19.25 -55.77
CA GLU A 265 -55.82 -18.79 -56.89
C GLU A 265 -56.32 -19.95 -57.78
N LYS A 266 -55.45 -20.91 -58.12
CA LYS A 266 -55.83 -22.11 -58.89
C LYS A 266 -56.81 -22.99 -58.13
N ILE A 267 -56.59 -23.23 -56.84
CA ILE A 267 -57.51 -24.00 -55.99
C ILE A 267 -58.90 -23.34 -55.97
N ASN A 268 -58.95 -22.02 -55.80
CA ASN A 268 -60.22 -21.28 -55.80
C ASN A 268 -60.94 -21.36 -57.15
N ALA A 269 -60.22 -21.23 -58.26
CA ALA A 269 -60.79 -21.36 -59.61
C ALA A 269 -61.35 -22.77 -59.87
N LEU A 270 -60.61 -23.81 -59.45
CA LEU A 270 -61.06 -25.21 -59.54
C LEU A 270 -62.27 -25.47 -58.66
N SER A 271 -62.27 -24.96 -57.42
CA SER A 271 -63.41 -25.06 -56.49
C SER A 271 -64.67 -24.44 -57.09
N GLY A 272 -64.57 -23.24 -57.67
CA GLY A 272 -65.69 -22.59 -58.37
C GLY A 272 -66.18 -23.39 -59.58
N SER A 273 -65.24 -23.91 -60.39
CA SER A 273 -65.59 -24.76 -61.55
C SER A 273 -66.30 -26.04 -61.13
N LEU A 274 -65.80 -26.70 -60.08
CA LEU A 274 -66.40 -27.92 -59.51
C LEU A 274 -67.80 -27.64 -58.96
N SER A 275 -68.00 -26.50 -58.28
CA SER A 275 -69.31 -26.06 -57.80
C SER A 275 -70.31 -25.89 -58.96
N ASN A 276 -69.89 -25.24 -60.04
CA ASN A 276 -70.74 -25.06 -61.24
C ASN A 276 -71.08 -26.41 -61.90
N VAL A 277 -70.12 -27.32 -62.04
CA VAL A 277 -70.35 -28.67 -62.57
C VAL A 277 -71.30 -29.46 -61.68
N SER A 278 -71.11 -29.40 -60.36
CA SER A 278 -71.98 -30.07 -59.39
C SER A 278 -73.42 -29.55 -59.48
N LYS A 279 -73.60 -28.22 -59.52
CA LYS A 279 -74.91 -27.58 -59.70
C LYS A 279 -75.57 -27.99 -61.01
N GLY A 280 -74.87 -27.88 -62.14
CA GLY A 280 -75.41 -28.26 -63.45
C GLY A 280 -75.74 -29.75 -63.55
N THR A 281 -74.93 -30.62 -62.90
CA THR A 281 -75.23 -32.06 -62.82
C THR A 281 -76.49 -32.32 -62.02
N SER A 282 -76.65 -31.65 -60.86
CA SER A 282 -77.85 -31.73 -60.04
C SER A 282 -79.10 -31.27 -60.79
N GLU A 283 -79.03 -30.15 -61.50
CA GLU A 283 -80.12 -29.62 -62.34
C GLU A 283 -80.51 -30.59 -63.47
N ARG A 284 -79.52 -31.19 -64.16
CA ARG A 284 -79.77 -32.19 -65.21
C ARG A 284 -80.43 -33.45 -64.64
N ILE A 285 -79.97 -33.94 -63.49
CA ILE A 285 -80.59 -35.08 -62.79
C ILE A 285 -82.04 -34.74 -62.45
N ALA A 286 -82.31 -33.57 -61.86
CA ALA A 286 -83.66 -33.14 -61.51
C ALA A 286 -84.59 -33.07 -62.75
N SER A 287 -84.09 -32.52 -63.86
CA SER A 287 -84.83 -32.49 -65.13
C SER A 287 -85.08 -33.89 -65.68
N LEU A 288 -84.10 -34.79 -65.63
CA LEU A 288 -84.23 -36.18 -66.09
C LEU A 288 -85.25 -36.95 -65.25
N THR A 289 -85.18 -36.85 -63.92
CA THR A 289 -86.15 -37.43 -62.99
C THR A 289 -87.57 -36.93 -63.30
N SER A 290 -87.73 -35.64 -63.57
CA SER A 290 -89.01 -35.04 -63.96
C SER A 290 -89.54 -35.59 -65.29
N SER A 291 -88.68 -35.79 -66.28
CA SER A 291 -89.07 -36.41 -67.56
C SER A 291 -89.43 -37.89 -67.40
N MET A 292 -88.64 -38.64 -66.64
CA MET A 292 -88.85 -40.07 -66.42
C MET A 292 -90.14 -40.34 -65.62
N THR A 293 -90.44 -39.52 -64.61
CA THR A 293 -91.71 -39.59 -63.87
C THR A 293 -92.92 -39.29 -64.76
N LYS A 294 -92.84 -38.28 -65.63
CA LYS A 294 -93.89 -38.01 -66.64
C LYS A 294 -94.11 -39.19 -67.58
N THR A 295 -93.04 -39.75 -68.15
CA THR A 295 -93.13 -40.92 -69.03
C THR A 295 -93.68 -42.13 -68.30
N SER A 296 -93.20 -42.42 -67.08
CA SER A 296 -93.69 -43.52 -66.24
C SER A 296 -95.19 -43.37 -65.96
N LYS A 297 -95.65 -42.18 -65.56
CA LYS A 297 -97.08 -41.89 -65.35
C LYS A 297 -97.90 -42.12 -66.62
N GLY A 298 -97.45 -41.58 -67.76
CA GLY A 298 -98.15 -41.75 -69.04
C GLY A 298 -98.20 -43.21 -69.52
N THR A 299 -97.12 -43.98 -69.32
CA THR A 299 -97.10 -45.42 -69.61
C THR A 299 -98.05 -46.16 -68.68
N ASN A 300 -98.05 -45.84 -67.38
CA ASN A 300 -98.97 -46.46 -66.42
C ASN A 300 -100.43 -46.18 -66.78
N GLU A 301 -100.78 -44.94 -67.16
CA GLU A 301 -102.12 -44.58 -67.64
C GLU A 301 -102.53 -45.39 -68.89
N LYS A 302 -101.60 -45.62 -69.83
CA LYS A 302 -101.84 -46.47 -71.01
C LYS A 302 -102.05 -47.94 -70.63
N ILE A 303 -101.24 -48.48 -69.71
CA ILE A 303 -101.38 -49.85 -69.19
C ILE A 303 -102.75 -50.02 -68.55
N VAL A 304 -103.15 -49.12 -67.64
CA VAL A 304 -104.47 -49.15 -66.98
C VAL A 304 -105.61 -49.09 -68.01
N LYS A 305 -105.49 -48.27 -69.05
CA LYS A 305 -106.47 -48.25 -70.15
C LYS A 305 -106.53 -49.60 -70.87
N LEU A 306 -105.38 -50.19 -71.20
CA LEU A 306 -105.29 -51.51 -71.84
C LEU A 306 -105.91 -52.60 -70.96
N GLU A 307 -105.57 -52.65 -69.67
CA GLU A 307 -106.17 -53.57 -68.69
C GLU A 307 -107.69 -53.45 -68.73
N SER A 308 -108.24 -52.23 -68.69
CA SER A 308 -109.69 -52.03 -68.78
C SER A 308 -110.30 -52.57 -70.08
N THR A 309 -109.61 -52.42 -71.22
CA THR A 309 -110.09 -52.95 -72.51
C THR A 309 -110.02 -54.47 -72.57
N VAL A 310 -108.95 -55.08 -72.04
CA VAL A 310 -108.80 -56.53 -71.96
C VAL A 310 -109.84 -57.14 -71.02
N SER A 311 -110.11 -56.52 -69.87
CA SER A 311 -111.18 -56.95 -68.96
C SER A 311 -112.55 -56.88 -69.63
N LYS A 312 -112.86 -55.80 -70.35
CA LYS A 312 -114.11 -55.68 -71.14
C LYS A 312 -114.22 -56.79 -72.18
N LEU A 313 -113.15 -57.02 -72.95
CA LEU A 313 -113.12 -58.07 -73.97
C LEU A 313 -113.32 -59.47 -73.35
N SER A 314 -112.57 -59.79 -72.30
CA SER A 314 -112.69 -61.05 -71.55
C SER A 314 -114.11 -61.28 -71.02
N SER A 315 -114.73 -60.24 -70.43
CA SER A 315 -116.13 -60.33 -69.97
C SER A 315 -117.12 -60.55 -71.11
N GLY A 316 -116.87 -59.96 -72.28
CA GLY A 316 -117.67 -60.15 -73.50
C GLY A 316 -117.55 -61.58 -74.04
N THR A 317 -116.32 -62.08 -74.19
CA THR A 317 -116.06 -63.46 -74.65
C THR A 317 -116.65 -64.49 -73.70
N ASN A 318 -116.53 -64.31 -72.38
CA ASN A 318 -117.14 -65.21 -71.39
C ASN A 318 -118.67 -65.20 -71.48
N LYS A 319 -119.30 -64.04 -71.73
CA LYS A 319 -120.75 -63.96 -71.98
C LYS A 319 -121.14 -64.75 -73.24
N GLU A 320 -120.42 -64.58 -74.35
CA GLU A 320 -120.71 -65.31 -75.60
C GLU A 320 -120.51 -66.82 -75.46
N LEU A 321 -119.43 -67.27 -74.82
CA LEU A 321 -119.21 -68.68 -74.53
C LEU A 321 -120.32 -69.28 -73.66
N SER A 322 -120.82 -68.52 -72.67
CA SER A 322 -121.95 -68.98 -71.84
C SER A 322 -123.26 -69.11 -72.62
N LEU A 323 -123.46 -68.29 -73.66
CA LEU A 323 -124.62 -68.37 -74.56
C LEU A 323 -124.51 -69.57 -75.50
N LEU A 324 -123.31 -69.87 -75.99
CA LEU A 324 -123.01 -71.05 -76.81
C LEU A 324 -123.16 -72.36 -76.05
N ALA A 325 -122.74 -72.42 -74.78
CA ALA A 325 -122.83 -73.62 -73.95
C ALA A 325 -124.27 -73.99 -73.51
N LYS A 326 -125.25 -73.10 -73.75
CA LYS A 326 -126.68 -73.33 -73.43
C LYS A 326 -127.50 -73.80 -74.64
N ARG A 327 -126.85 -74.07 -75.77
CA ARG A 327 -127.46 -74.53 -77.02
C ARG A 327 -127.09 -75.99 -77.28
#